data_AF-A0A800LXS3-F1
#
_entry.id   AF-A0A800LXS3-F1
#
_cell.length_a   1.000
_cell.length_b   1.000
_cell.length_c   1.000
_cell.angle_alpha   90.00
_cell.angle_beta   90.00
_cell.angle_gamma   90.00
#
_symmetry.space_group_name_H-M   'P 1'
#
loop_
_entity.id
_entity.type
_entity.pdbx_description
1 polymer ?
#
loop_
_entity_poly.entity_id
_entity_poly.type
_entity_poly.pdbx_seq_one_letter_code
_entity_poly.pdbx_strand_id
1 'polypeptide(L)'
;MGSVTKNKNTWRSSKVLLEQLNATDLPATLIRDHLERMDISYFERYQADAIQTHIDMINRLSGDNLAEVHTEPLGPSEWCITIVAFDYMAEVSTISGLFVAHGLAIVDGDVFTYAGVMPSAVPTAPAKRPRRPDQRRRRSRIAPSTGDMTSSSLRKLRKIVDIFHVRAANLVSPDWTVFHQDLEAALRQLKATADQPARRRLSTADAGHRSDAVIPGANLH
;
A
#
# COMPACT_ATOMS: atom_id res chain seq x y z
N MET A 1 -37.61 4.94 14.60
CA MET A 1 -36.52 5.54 15.39
C MET A 1 -35.63 4.45 15.94
N GLY A 2 -34.36 4.40 15.53
CA GLY A 2 -33.38 3.46 16.06
C GLY A 2 -32.03 4.15 16.06
N SER A 3 -31.65 4.69 17.21
CA SER A 3 -30.39 5.40 17.42
C SER A 3 -29.21 4.55 16.98
N VAL A 4 -28.47 5.06 15.99
CA VAL A 4 -27.08 4.66 15.76
C VAL A 4 -26.33 5.04 17.03
N THR A 5 -26.09 4.07 17.90
CA THR A 5 -25.18 4.19 19.00
C THR A 5 -23.80 4.40 18.40
N LYS A 6 -23.42 5.68 18.28
CA LYS A 6 -22.03 6.12 18.21
C LYS A 6 -21.23 5.23 19.14
N ASN A 7 -20.26 4.51 18.60
CA ASN A 7 -19.36 3.68 19.38
C ASN A 7 -18.46 4.60 20.22
N LYS A 8 -19.00 5.05 21.36
CA LYS A 8 -18.39 6.06 22.25
C LYS A 8 -17.22 5.50 23.06
N ASN A 9 -16.95 4.20 22.98
CA ASN A 9 -15.92 3.53 23.78
C ASN A 9 -14.53 3.49 23.12
N THR A 10 -14.40 3.82 21.84
CA THR A 10 -13.11 3.81 21.13
C THR A 10 -12.30 5.11 21.31
N TRP A 11 -12.93 6.19 21.78
CA TRP A 11 -12.34 7.54 21.80
C TRP A 11 -11.37 7.80 22.97
N ARG A 12 -11.46 7.05 24.08
CA ARG A 12 -10.59 7.32 25.25
C ARG A 12 -9.13 6.95 24.98
N SER A 13 -8.86 5.83 24.31
CA SER A 13 -7.50 5.46 23.87
C SER A 13 -7.02 6.37 22.74
N SER A 14 -7.90 6.76 21.81
CA SER A 14 -7.56 7.71 20.75
C SER A 14 -7.22 9.09 21.27
N LYS A 15 -7.82 9.56 22.38
CA LYS A 15 -7.54 10.89 22.93
C LYS A 15 -6.16 10.96 23.59
N VAL A 16 -5.79 9.94 24.36
CA VAL A 16 -4.44 9.84 24.98
C VAL A 16 -3.38 9.67 23.90
N LEU A 17 -3.62 8.80 22.90
CA LEU A 17 -2.75 8.65 21.75
C LEU A 17 -2.61 9.95 20.96
N LEU A 18 -3.71 10.65 20.68
CA LEU A 18 -3.71 11.95 20.03
C LEU A 18 -2.92 12.99 20.83
N GLU A 19 -3.04 13.00 22.15
CA GLU A 19 -2.31 13.93 23.01
C GLU A 19 -0.80 13.65 23.00
N GLN A 20 -0.41 12.37 23.05
CA GLN A 20 0.98 11.94 22.91
C GLN A 20 1.55 12.29 21.52
N LEU A 21 0.79 12.05 20.45
CA LEU A 21 1.23 12.37 19.09
C LEU A 21 1.21 13.88 18.82
N ASN A 22 0.29 14.65 19.40
CA ASN A 22 0.26 16.11 19.24
C ASN A 22 1.37 16.83 20.03
N ALA A 23 2.03 16.14 20.98
CA ALA A 23 3.22 16.65 21.66
C ALA A 23 4.48 16.58 20.78
N THR A 24 4.38 16.02 19.58
CA THR A 24 5.47 15.89 18.62
C THR A 24 5.47 17.04 17.62
N ASP A 25 6.60 17.27 16.94
CA ASP A 25 6.75 18.30 15.91
C ASP A 25 6.09 17.92 14.55
N LEU A 26 5.28 16.86 14.53
CA LEU A 26 4.64 16.35 13.33
C LEU A 26 3.40 17.20 12.94
N PRO A 27 3.13 17.37 11.63
CA PRO A 27 1.96 18.13 11.20
C PRO A 27 0.64 17.49 11.69
N ALA A 28 -0.18 18.26 12.41
CA ALA A 28 -1.46 17.76 12.95
C ALA A 28 -2.42 17.23 11.88
N THR A 29 -2.33 17.73 10.64
CA THR A 29 -3.11 17.22 9.50
C THR A 29 -2.65 15.82 9.08
N LEU A 30 -1.36 15.52 9.19
CA LEU A 30 -0.80 14.22 8.88
C LEU A 30 -1.17 13.18 9.94
N ILE A 31 -1.06 13.55 11.23
CA ILE A 31 -1.50 12.72 12.34
C ILE A 31 -2.97 12.35 12.15
N ARG A 32 -3.82 13.33 11.83
CA ARG A 32 -5.24 13.08 11.58
C ARG A 32 -5.48 12.16 10.38
N ASP A 33 -4.82 12.39 9.25
CA ASP A 33 -4.95 11.54 8.07
C ASP A 33 -4.53 10.08 8.36
N HIS A 34 -3.46 9.89 9.14
CA HIS A 34 -3.03 8.56 9.58
C HIS A 34 -4.08 7.88 10.45
N LEU A 35 -4.59 8.57 11.48
CA LEU A 35 -5.60 8.03 12.39
C LEU A 35 -6.94 7.72 11.70
N GLU A 36 -7.33 8.51 10.71
CA GLU A 36 -8.59 8.32 9.98
C GLU A 36 -8.52 7.17 8.96
N ARG A 37 -7.34 6.91 8.38
CA ARG A 37 -7.19 5.98 7.26
C ARG A 37 -6.55 4.65 7.65
N MET A 38 -5.95 4.55 8.83
CA MET A 38 -5.36 3.31 9.31
C MET A 38 -6.40 2.41 9.98
N ASP A 39 -6.20 1.09 9.91
CA ASP A 39 -7.09 0.10 10.52
C ASP A 39 -6.96 0.10 12.06
N ILE A 40 -8.04 -0.26 12.76
CA ILE A 40 -8.05 -0.30 14.23
C ILE A 40 -7.05 -1.33 14.77
N SER A 41 -6.87 -2.47 14.08
CA SER A 41 -5.93 -3.53 14.50
C SER A 41 -4.47 -3.06 14.55
N TYR A 42 -4.12 -2.03 13.78
CA TYR A 42 -2.81 -1.39 13.85
C TYR A 42 -2.60 -0.70 15.21
N PHE A 43 -3.58 0.07 15.68
CA PHE A 43 -3.50 0.78 16.97
C PHE A 43 -3.60 -0.15 18.18
N GLU A 44 -4.15 -1.35 18.01
CA GLU A 44 -4.13 -2.39 19.03
C GLU A 44 -2.75 -3.04 19.18
N ARG A 45 -1.94 -3.03 18.11
CA ARG A 45 -0.63 -3.68 18.08
C ARG A 45 0.54 -2.74 18.37
N TYR A 46 0.48 -1.47 17.94
CA TYR A 46 1.59 -0.53 18.04
C TYR A 46 1.33 0.57 19.08
N GLN A 47 2.39 0.93 19.82
CA GLN A 47 2.37 2.00 20.82
C GLN A 47 2.68 3.37 20.20
N ALA A 48 2.47 4.44 20.97
CA ALA A 48 2.62 5.82 20.50
C ALA A 48 4.00 6.10 19.86
N ASP A 49 5.08 5.61 20.46
CA ASP A 49 6.45 5.84 19.96
C ASP A 49 6.66 5.21 18.57
N ALA A 50 6.22 3.96 18.38
CA ALA A 50 6.28 3.29 17.08
C ALA A 50 5.39 4.01 16.05
N ILE A 51 4.17 4.40 16.44
CA ILE A 51 3.25 5.13 15.57
C ILE A 51 3.85 6.48 15.16
N GLN A 52 4.52 7.19 16.07
CA GLN A 52 5.23 8.42 15.76
C GLN A 52 6.32 8.18 14.71
N THR A 53 7.16 7.16 14.89
CA THR A 53 8.18 6.77 13.89
C THR A 53 7.54 6.49 12.54
N HIS A 54 6.42 5.76 12.49
CA HIS A 54 5.74 5.47 11.24
C HIS A 54 5.17 6.73 10.58
N ILE A 55 4.60 7.66 11.34
CA ILE A 55 4.09 8.93 10.80
C ILE A 55 5.24 9.81 10.29
N ASP A 56 6.38 9.82 10.98
CA ASP A 56 7.58 10.55 10.56
C ASP A 56 8.15 9.99 9.25
N MET A 57 8.24 8.66 9.12
CA MET A 57 8.56 8.00 7.85
C MET A 57 7.56 8.39 6.75
N ILE A 58 6.27 8.37 7.04
CA ILE A 58 5.23 8.79 6.08
C ILE A 58 5.42 10.26 5.66
N ASN A 59 5.85 11.13 6.58
CA ASN A 59 6.09 12.55 6.32
C ASN A 59 7.27 12.78 5.36
N ARG A 60 8.26 11.89 5.38
CA ARG A 60 9.43 11.95 4.47
C ARG A 60 9.13 11.47 3.05
N LEU A 61 8.04 10.73 2.83
CA LEU A 61 7.66 10.29 1.49
C LEU A 61 7.36 11.49 0.57
N SER A 62 7.89 11.43 -0.64
CA SER A 62 7.76 12.50 -1.64
C SER A 62 7.73 11.92 -3.06
N GLY A 63 7.68 12.78 -4.08
CA GLY A 63 7.78 12.33 -5.47
C GLY A 63 9.12 11.67 -5.81
N ASP A 64 10.17 12.07 -5.08
CA ASP A 64 11.55 11.62 -5.25
C ASP A 64 11.95 10.54 -4.25
N ASN A 65 11.31 10.53 -3.07
CA ASN A 65 11.48 9.53 -2.01
C ASN A 65 10.25 8.63 -1.91
N LEU A 66 10.33 7.44 -2.52
CA LEU A 66 9.17 6.55 -2.66
C LEU A 66 8.97 5.60 -1.47
N ALA A 67 10.02 5.38 -0.67
CA ALA A 67 9.98 4.49 0.49
C ALA A 67 10.96 4.90 1.58
N GLU A 68 10.57 4.63 2.81
CA GLU A 68 11.37 4.76 4.01
C GLU A 68 11.54 3.39 4.64
N VAL A 69 12.75 3.10 5.12
CA VAL A 69 13.10 1.86 5.81
C VAL A 69 13.69 2.21 7.17
N HIS A 70 13.13 1.63 8.22
CA HIS A 70 13.65 1.73 9.57
C HIS A 70 13.99 0.32 10.08
N THR A 71 15.16 0.17 10.68
CA THR A 71 15.69 -1.15 11.07
C THR A 71 16.12 -1.14 12.52
N GLU A 72 15.62 -2.09 13.30
CA GLU A 72 15.98 -2.26 14.70
C GLU A 72 16.53 -3.68 14.92
N PRO A 73 17.71 -3.85 15.53
CA PRO A 73 18.22 -5.17 15.85
C PRO A 73 17.40 -5.79 16.99
N LEU A 74 16.93 -7.03 16.79
CA LEU A 74 16.27 -7.86 17.81
C LEU A 74 17.23 -8.87 18.44
N GLY A 75 18.34 -9.16 17.75
CA GLY A 75 19.37 -10.09 18.19
C GLY A 75 20.57 -10.12 17.23
N PRO A 76 21.49 -11.09 17.38
CA PRO A 76 22.71 -11.16 16.57
C PRO A 76 22.48 -11.32 15.06
N SER A 77 21.35 -11.92 14.66
CA SER A 77 20.97 -12.11 13.24
C SER A 77 19.49 -11.81 12.99
N GLU A 78 18.80 -11.20 13.93
CA GLU A 78 17.37 -10.95 13.84
C GLU A 78 17.10 -9.45 13.87
N TRP A 79 16.20 -9.01 13.00
CA TRP A 79 15.90 -7.60 12.76
C TRP A 79 14.41 -7.38 12.63
N CYS A 80 13.93 -6.29 13.23
CA CYS A 80 12.65 -5.71 12.93
C CYS A 80 12.84 -4.66 11.83
N ILE A 81 12.16 -4.84 10.71
CA ILE A 81 12.23 -3.92 9.57
C ILE A 81 10.85 -3.33 9.37
N THR A 82 10.77 -2.01 9.51
CA THR A 82 9.58 -1.25 9.14
C THR A 82 9.80 -0.62 7.78
N ILE A 83 8.88 -0.85 6.85
CA ILE A 83 8.86 -0.29 5.51
C ILE A 83 7.61 0.55 5.36
N VAL A 84 7.80 1.80 4.96
CA VAL A 84 6.71 2.73 4.65
C VAL A 84 6.87 3.18 3.21
N ALA A 85 5.84 3.00 2.39
CA ALA A 85 5.90 3.31 0.96
C ALA A 85 4.52 3.64 0.39
N PHE A 86 4.48 4.11 -0.85
CA PHE A 86 3.22 4.22 -1.59
C PHE A 86 2.72 2.84 -2.04
N ASP A 87 1.41 2.59 -1.90
CA ASP A 87 0.78 1.31 -2.28
C ASP A 87 0.77 1.14 -3.81
N TYR A 88 1.82 0.49 -4.32
CA TYR A 88 1.95 0.07 -5.72
C TYR A 88 1.48 -1.37 -5.91
N MET A 89 1.04 -1.71 -7.12
CA MET A 89 0.75 -3.10 -7.45
C MET A 89 2.02 -3.95 -7.36
N ALA A 90 1.93 -5.13 -6.73
CA ALA A 90 3.02 -6.10 -6.55
C ALA A 90 4.11 -5.71 -5.55
N GLU A 91 3.89 -4.69 -4.73
CA GLU A 91 4.81 -4.24 -3.68
C GLU A 91 5.24 -5.37 -2.73
N VAL A 92 4.30 -6.08 -2.11
CA VAL A 92 4.62 -7.14 -1.13
C VAL A 92 5.47 -8.26 -1.75
N SER A 93 5.22 -8.62 -3.02
CA SER A 93 6.05 -9.58 -3.75
C SER A 93 7.44 -9.03 -4.06
N THR A 94 7.55 -7.73 -4.34
CA THR A 94 8.85 -7.06 -4.56
C THR A 94 9.66 -7.00 -3.28
N ILE A 95 9.05 -6.58 -2.17
CA ILE A 95 9.69 -6.50 -0.85
C ILE A 95 10.18 -7.89 -0.41
N SER A 96 9.33 -8.92 -0.52
CA SER A 96 9.72 -10.29 -0.17
C SER A 96 10.84 -10.85 -1.06
N GLY A 97 10.80 -10.59 -2.36
CA GLY A 97 11.89 -10.95 -3.27
C GLY A 97 13.21 -10.25 -2.92
N LEU A 98 13.13 -8.98 -2.50
CA LEU A 98 14.30 -8.22 -2.08
C LEU A 98 14.91 -8.78 -0.79
N PHE A 99 14.09 -9.14 0.20
CA PHE A 99 14.60 -9.83 1.39
C PHE A 99 15.42 -11.09 1.02
N VAL A 100 14.89 -11.93 0.12
CA VAL A 100 15.62 -13.13 -0.34
C VAL A 100 16.94 -12.77 -1.02
N ALA A 101 16.95 -11.74 -1.88
CA ALA A 101 18.16 -11.30 -2.57
C ALA A 101 19.26 -10.80 -1.60
N HIS A 102 18.86 -10.23 -0.46
CA HIS A 102 19.77 -9.79 0.59
C HIS A 102 20.07 -10.87 1.65
N GLY A 103 19.66 -12.12 1.42
CA GLY A 103 19.91 -13.23 2.36
C GLY A 103 19.11 -13.13 3.66
N LEU A 104 17.93 -12.51 3.60
CA LEU A 104 17.00 -12.34 4.71
C LEU A 104 15.81 -13.29 4.56
N ALA A 105 15.55 -14.07 5.61
CA ALA A 105 14.36 -14.92 5.70
C ALA A 105 13.31 -14.21 6.55
N ILE A 106 12.09 -14.06 6.02
CA ILE A 106 10.95 -13.52 6.77
C ILE A 106 10.49 -14.56 7.79
N VAL A 107 10.47 -14.19 9.07
CA VAL A 107 9.96 -15.00 10.18
C VAL A 107 8.47 -14.78 10.35
N ASP A 108 8.06 -13.52 10.44
CA ASP A 108 6.67 -13.07 10.42
C ASP A 108 6.59 -11.64 9.87
N GLY A 109 5.37 -11.14 9.70
CA GLY A 109 5.16 -9.73 9.39
C GLY A 109 3.72 -9.32 9.46
N ASP A 110 3.52 -8.03 9.70
CA ASP A 110 2.23 -7.36 9.60
C ASP A 110 2.25 -6.40 8.42
N VAL A 111 1.13 -6.36 7.70
CA VAL A 111 0.95 -5.51 6.52
C VAL A 111 -0.27 -4.64 6.76
N PHE A 112 -0.07 -3.33 6.85
CA PHE A 112 -1.14 -2.36 7.03
C PHE A 112 -1.18 -1.41 5.84
N THR A 113 -2.37 -1.21 5.28
CA THR A 113 -2.54 -0.29 4.15
C THR A 113 -3.60 0.74 4.47
N TYR A 114 -3.30 2.00 4.17
CA TYR A 114 -4.27 3.09 4.28
C TYR A 114 -5.54 2.76 3.48
N ALA A 115 -6.68 3.06 4.09
CA ALA A 115 -7.96 3.13 3.40
C ALA A 115 -7.86 4.16 2.25
N GLY A 116 -8.46 3.80 1.12
CA GLY A 116 -8.57 4.73 -0.01
C GLY A 116 -9.47 5.90 0.34
N VAL A 117 -9.11 7.11 -0.08
CA VAL A 117 -10.01 8.27 -0.03
C VAL A 117 -11.09 8.02 -1.10
N MET A 118 -12.19 7.38 -0.72
CA MET A 118 -13.37 7.31 -1.59
C MET A 118 -13.93 8.73 -1.71
N PRO A 119 -14.14 9.30 -2.91
CA PRO A 119 -15.07 10.41 -3.03
C PRO A 119 -16.45 9.89 -2.58
N SER A 120 -17.00 10.54 -1.56
CA SER A 120 -18.27 10.20 -0.92
C SER A 120 -19.38 9.96 -1.96
N ALA A 121 -19.73 8.69 -2.19
CA ALA A 121 -20.96 8.30 -2.85
C ALA A 121 -21.91 7.73 -1.80
N VAL A 122 -22.90 8.55 -1.41
CA VAL A 122 -24.25 8.29 -0.88
C VAL A 122 -24.43 7.14 0.14
N PRO A 123 -25.05 7.38 1.32
CA PRO A 123 -25.23 6.37 2.36
C PRO A 123 -26.23 5.29 1.93
N THR A 124 -25.87 4.01 2.06
CA THR A 124 -26.82 2.90 2.00
C THR A 124 -26.68 2.02 3.24
N ALA A 125 -27.84 1.72 3.83
CA ALA A 125 -28.09 1.12 5.15
C ALA A 125 -27.56 -0.33 5.33
N PRO A 126 -27.59 -0.89 6.56
CA PRO A 126 -26.74 -1.99 6.98
C PRO A 126 -27.30 -3.37 6.61
N ALA A 127 -26.45 -4.26 6.09
CA ALA A 127 -26.79 -5.67 5.87
C ALA A 127 -25.80 -6.59 6.61
N LYS A 128 -26.39 -7.54 7.34
CA LYS A 128 -25.78 -8.55 8.21
C LYS A 128 -24.70 -9.37 7.48
N ARG A 129 -23.66 -9.79 8.22
CA ARG A 129 -22.72 -10.85 7.82
C ARG A 129 -23.49 -12.12 7.43
N PRO A 130 -23.02 -12.88 6.41
CA PRO A 130 -22.11 -13.99 6.69
C PRO A 130 -20.90 -14.12 5.73
N ARG A 131 -20.07 -15.11 6.06
CA ARG A 131 -18.69 -15.48 5.68
C ARG A 131 -18.38 -15.65 4.16
N ARG A 132 -17.16 -15.21 3.74
CA ARG A 132 -16.22 -15.60 2.63
C ARG A 132 -16.75 -16.16 1.29
N PRO A 133 -15.98 -16.07 0.18
CA PRO A 133 -15.14 -15.00 -0.35
C PRO A 133 -15.57 -14.66 -1.81
N ASP A 134 -16.10 -13.46 -2.08
CA ASP A 134 -16.47 -13.11 -3.47
C ASP A 134 -15.57 -12.00 -4.04
N GLN A 135 -14.89 -12.44 -5.08
CA GLN A 135 -13.86 -11.86 -5.89
C GLN A 135 -14.49 -10.91 -6.92
N ARG A 136 -15.29 -9.90 -6.50
CA ARG A 136 -15.97 -9.07 -7.53
C ARG A 136 -16.45 -7.68 -7.12
N ARG A 137 -15.74 -6.96 -6.24
CA ARG A 137 -15.95 -5.51 -6.10
C ARG A 137 -14.83 -4.71 -6.77
N ARG A 138 -15.12 -4.36 -8.04
CA ARG A 138 -14.51 -3.33 -8.88
C ARG A 138 -13.52 -2.42 -8.14
N ARG A 139 -12.24 -2.79 -8.21
CA ARG A 139 -11.09 -1.92 -7.90
C ARG A 139 -11.00 -0.85 -8.99
N SER A 140 -11.81 0.20 -8.88
CA SER A 140 -11.54 1.45 -9.57
C SER A 140 -10.47 2.19 -8.77
N ARG A 141 -9.22 1.73 -8.87
CA ARG A 141 -8.06 2.44 -8.36
C ARG A 141 -7.75 3.53 -9.38
N ILE A 142 -8.10 4.75 -9.03
CA ILE A 142 -7.77 5.94 -9.81
C ILE A 142 -6.25 6.06 -9.78
N ALA A 143 -5.60 5.79 -10.92
CA ALA A 143 -4.23 6.24 -11.16
C ALA A 143 -4.31 7.77 -11.33
N PRO A 144 -3.66 8.57 -10.47
CA PRO A 144 -3.57 9.99 -10.72
C PRO A 144 -2.67 10.23 -11.94
N SER A 145 -3.17 11.00 -12.90
CA SER A 145 -2.47 11.38 -14.13
C SER A 145 -1.19 12.15 -13.82
N THR A 146 -0.14 11.83 -14.56
CA THR A 146 1.21 12.38 -14.54
C THR A 146 1.18 13.88 -14.78
N GLY A 147 1.45 14.64 -13.73
CA GLY A 147 1.58 16.10 -13.73
C GLY A 147 2.03 16.47 -12.33
N ASP A 148 3.22 17.06 -12.24
CA ASP A 148 3.92 17.53 -11.05
C ASP A 148 3.11 17.32 -9.74
N MET A 149 3.34 16.19 -9.08
CA MET A 149 2.47 15.77 -7.97
C MET A 149 2.67 16.73 -6.80
N THR A 150 1.75 17.68 -6.67
CA THR A 150 1.73 18.57 -5.50
C THR A 150 1.72 17.74 -4.21
N SER A 151 2.31 18.28 -3.14
CA SER A 151 2.29 17.64 -1.81
C SER A 151 0.88 17.25 -1.33
N SER A 152 -0.15 17.95 -1.82
CA SER A 152 -1.56 17.63 -1.59
C SER A 152 -2.02 16.34 -2.26
N SER A 153 -1.58 16.07 -3.50
CA SER A 153 -1.92 14.85 -4.24
C SER A 153 -1.20 13.62 -3.70
N LEU A 154 0.06 13.76 -3.28
CA LEU A 154 0.83 12.67 -2.64
C LEU A 154 0.21 12.23 -1.30
N ARG A 155 -0.35 13.18 -0.54
CA ARG A 155 -1.09 12.86 0.69
C ARG A 155 -2.31 11.97 0.42
N LYS A 156 -2.99 12.13 -0.71
CA LYS A 156 -4.16 11.32 -1.10
C LYS A 156 -3.80 9.88 -1.49
N LEU A 157 -2.55 9.63 -1.91
CA LEU A 157 -2.12 8.27 -2.25
C LEU A 157 -2.26 7.35 -1.03
N ARG A 158 -2.59 6.10 -1.32
CA ARG A 158 -2.59 5.04 -0.32
C ARG A 158 -1.13 4.72 0.00
N LYS A 159 -0.87 4.48 1.27
CA LYS A 159 0.44 4.17 1.82
C LYS A 159 0.35 2.84 2.53
N ILE A 160 1.46 2.13 2.54
CA ILE A 160 1.63 0.95 3.38
C ILE A 160 2.50 1.28 4.59
N VAL A 161 2.30 0.51 5.64
CA VAL A 161 3.19 0.39 6.79
C VAL A 161 3.33 -1.11 7.02
N ASP A 162 4.44 -1.66 6.54
CA ASP A 162 4.73 -3.08 6.60
C ASP A 162 5.86 -3.31 7.59
N ILE A 163 5.63 -4.18 8.56
CA ILE A 163 6.61 -4.49 9.61
C ILE A 163 6.95 -5.96 9.48
N PHE A 164 8.23 -6.26 9.30
CA PHE A 164 8.73 -7.61 9.13
C PHE A 164 9.74 -7.95 10.21
N HIS A 165 9.55 -9.11 10.83
CA HIS A 165 10.63 -9.77 11.54
C HIS A 165 11.40 -10.63 10.52
N VAL A 166 12.68 -10.34 10.35
CA VAL A 166 13.55 -11.12 9.47
C VAL A 166 14.74 -11.69 10.23
N ARG A 167 15.25 -12.80 9.70
CA ARG A 167 16.50 -13.42 10.13
C ARG A 167 17.51 -13.41 9.00
N ALA A 168 18.68 -12.88 9.24
CA ALA A 168 19.81 -12.95 8.33
C ALA A 168 20.38 -14.37 8.29
N ALA A 169 20.68 -14.86 7.09
CA ALA A 169 21.32 -16.16 6.89
C ALA A 169 22.74 -16.22 7.49
N ASN A 170 23.41 -15.07 7.57
CA ASN A 170 24.76 -14.92 8.10
C ASN A 170 24.76 -13.98 9.32
N LEU A 171 25.79 -14.07 10.17
CA LEU A 171 25.98 -13.19 11.33
C LEU A 171 26.51 -11.79 10.96
N VAL A 172 26.65 -11.48 9.68
CA VAL A 172 27.05 -10.15 9.20
C VAL A 172 25.80 -9.29 9.07
N SER A 173 25.84 -8.09 9.64
CA SER A 173 24.74 -7.12 9.47
C SER A 173 24.51 -6.86 7.99
N PRO A 174 23.26 -6.95 7.51
CA PRO A 174 22.91 -6.53 6.16
C PRO A 174 23.30 -5.07 5.92
N ASP A 175 23.69 -4.75 4.70
CA ASP A 175 23.84 -3.36 4.28
C ASP A 175 22.47 -2.77 3.99
N TRP A 176 21.91 -2.11 5.01
CA TRP A 176 20.58 -1.50 4.94
C TRP A 176 20.54 -0.30 3.99
N THR A 177 21.67 0.35 3.72
CA THR A 177 21.75 1.42 2.72
C THR A 177 21.56 0.85 1.31
N VAL A 178 22.22 -0.26 1.00
CA VAL A 178 22.03 -0.95 -0.29
C VAL A 178 20.60 -1.51 -0.41
N PHE A 179 20.07 -2.13 0.64
CA PHE A 179 18.68 -2.61 0.65
C PHE A 179 17.68 -1.48 0.36
N HIS A 180 17.84 -0.32 0.99
CA HIS A 180 16.97 0.85 0.77
C HIS A 180 17.05 1.35 -0.68
N GLN A 181 18.26 1.43 -1.24
CA GLN A 181 18.47 1.83 -2.64
C GLN A 181 17.81 0.86 -3.63
N ASP A 182 17.97 -0.45 -3.41
CA ASP A 182 17.38 -1.48 -4.27
C ASP A 182 15.85 -1.49 -4.17
N LEU A 183 15.29 -1.30 -2.96
CA LEU A 183 13.85 -1.13 -2.76
C LEU A 183 13.33 0.07 -3.54
N GLU A 184 13.99 1.22 -3.42
CA GLU A 184 13.58 2.44 -4.09
C GLU A 184 13.65 2.29 -5.62
N ALA A 185 14.71 1.65 -6.14
CA ALA A 185 14.85 1.33 -7.55
C ALA A 185 13.72 0.43 -8.05
N ALA A 186 13.36 -0.61 -7.28
CA ALA A 186 12.26 -1.50 -7.63
C ALA A 186 10.90 -0.78 -7.63
N LEU A 187 10.65 0.09 -6.64
CA LEU A 187 9.41 0.89 -6.58
C LEU A 187 9.32 1.91 -7.72
N ARG A 188 10.44 2.50 -8.15
CA ARG A 188 10.48 3.37 -9.35
C ARG A 188 10.07 2.60 -10.61
N GLN A 189 10.49 1.33 -10.76
CA GLN A 189 10.06 0.49 -11.88
C GLN A 189 8.56 0.14 -11.82
N LEU A 190 8.04 -0.14 -10.62
CA LEU A 190 6.61 -0.39 -10.43
C LEU A 190 5.77 0.86 -10.75
N LYS A 191 6.19 2.04 -10.29
CA LYS A 191 5.57 3.33 -10.62
C LYS A 191 5.54 3.55 -12.13
N ALA A 192 6.67 3.38 -12.81
CA ALA A 192 6.77 3.54 -14.27
C ALA A 192 5.88 2.56 -15.05
N THR A 193 5.69 1.33 -14.54
CA THR A 193 4.80 0.34 -15.15
C THR A 193 3.32 0.65 -14.89
N ALA A 194 3.00 1.19 -13.72
CA ALA A 194 1.65 1.61 -13.36
C ALA A 194 1.17 2.83 -14.15
N ASP A 195 2.10 3.73 -14.52
CA ASP A 195 1.83 4.94 -15.29
C ASP A 195 1.73 4.69 -16.81
N GLN A 196 2.08 3.50 -17.30
CA GLN A 196 1.89 3.16 -18.70
C GLN A 196 0.39 3.02 -19.02
N PRO A 197 -0.16 3.78 -20.00
CA PRO A 197 -1.54 3.64 -20.41
C PRO A 197 -1.76 2.20 -20.86
N ALA A 198 -2.70 1.50 -20.20
CA ALA A 198 -3.00 0.09 -20.34
C ALA A 198 -3.28 -0.37 -21.79
N ARG A 199 -2.23 -0.51 -22.61
CA ARG A 199 -2.29 -0.98 -24.00
C ARG A 199 -2.32 -2.49 -24.13
N ARG A 200 -2.36 -3.23 -23.02
CA ARG A 200 -2.42 -4.70 -23.03
C ARG A 200 -3.81 -5.22 -22.66
N ARG A 201 -4.81 -4.78 -23.40
CA ARG A 201 -6.09 -5.49 -23.58
C ARG A 201 -6.32 -5.51 -25.08
N LEU A 202 -6.41 -6.72 -25.66
CA LEU A 202 -6.51 -7.06 -27.10
C LEU A 202 -5.21 -7.60 -27.74
N SER A 203 -4.62 -8.64 -27.14
CA SER A 203 -3.87 -9.66 -27.90
C SER A 203 -4.57 -11.03 -27.86
N THR A 204 -5.88 -11.04 -27.62
CA THR A 204 -6.76 -12.21 -27.68
C THR A 204 -8.10 -11.76 -28.25
N ALA A 205 -8.09 -11.38 -29.53
CA ALA A 205 -9.26 -11.45 -30.40
C ALA A 205 -8.92 -12.24 -31.68
N ASP A 206 -7.89 -13.09 -31.60
CA ASP A 206 -7.57 -14.10 -32.61
C ASP A 206 -8.19 -15.43 -32.15
N ALA A 207 -9.53 -15.47 -32.16
CA ALA A 207 -10.34 -16.66 -31.96
C ALA A 207 -11.79 -16.36 -32.38
N GLY A 208 -12.07 -16.43 -33.68
CA GLY A 208 -13.43 -16.71 -34.16
C GLY A 208 -13.97 -15.81 -35.27
N HIS A 209 -13.59 -16.05 -36.53
CA HIS A 209 -14.58 -16.22 -37.60
C HIS A 209 -13.96 -16.94 -38.82
N ARG A 210 -14.02 -18.27 -38.80
CA ARG A 210 -14.29 -19.05 -40.02
C ARG A 210 -15.81 -19.06 -40.18
N SER A 211 -16.30 -18.45 -41.25
CA SER A 211 -17.40 -18.97 -42.09
C SER A 211 -17.79 -17.97 -43.19
N ASP A 212 -17.77 -18.51 -44.40
CA ASP A 212 -18.68 -18.29 -45.53
C ASP A 212 -18.64 -17.03 -46.41
N ALA A 213 -18.13 -17.31 -47.62
CA ALA A 213 -18.83 -17.16 -48.90
C ALA A 213 -19.16 -15.75 -49.42
N VAL A 214 -18.34 -15.29 -50.38
CA VAL A 214 -18.83 -14.61 -51.59
C VAL A 214 -17.99 -15.08 -52.78
N ILE A 215 -18.60 -15.87 -53.66
CA ILE A 215 -18.15 -16.05 -55.05
C ILE A 215 -18.89 -15.00 -55.88
N PRO A 216 -18.19 -14.13 -56.63
CA PRO A 216 -18.75 -13.54 -57.82
C PRO A 216 -18.10 -14.21 -59.04
N GLY A 217 -18.91 -14.91 -59.84
CA GLY A 217 -18.48 -15.35 -61.17
C GLY A 217 -18.35 -14.18 -62.13
N ALA A 218 -17.31 -14.20 -62.97
CA ALA A 218 -17.38 -13.99 -64.41
C ALA A 218 -15.97 -13.76 -65.02
N ASN A 219 -15.64 -14.61 -66.00
CA ASN A 219 -14.81 -14.40 -67.18
C ASN A 219 -13.38 -13.86 -67.05
N LEU A 220 -12.40 -14.61 -67.58
CA LEU A 220 -11.77 -14.30 -68.86
C LEU A 220 -10.86 -15.45 -69.35
N HIS A 221 -11.10 -15.84 -70.61
CA HIS A 221 -10.31 -16.67 -71.55
C HIS A 221 -10.28 -18.18 -71.38
#